data_AF-A0A221KB12-F1
#
_entry.id   AF-A0A221KB12-F1
#
_cell.length_a   1.000
_cell.length_b   1.000
_cell.length_c   1.000
_cell.angle_alpha   90.00
_cell.angle_beta   90.00
_cell.angle_gamma   90.00
#
_symmetry.space_group_name_H-M   'P 1'
#
loop_
_entity.id
_entity.type
_entity.pdbx_description
1 polymer ?
#
loop_
_entity_poly.entity_id
_entity_poly.type
_entity_poly.pdbx_seq_one_letter_code
_entity_poly.pdbx_strand_id
1 'polypeptide(L)'
;MSHFTYYLTFDRPVPGLGADTGGRSFARHYVELDGLARNLGLAPLERFFSTDCSVVCQTFEGDSLFAEEDITDEVCWHDPDEGLSSFGTLSSVLRWQPGHEAADALPDLDNFVHALRQARHHDARFYLAVDF
;
A
#
# COMPACT_ATOMS: atom_id res chain seq x y z
N MET A 1 14.40 15.46 1.30
CA MET A 1 13.18 14.94 0.66
C MET A 1 13.47 13.52 0.28
N SER A 2 13.05 12.56 1.11
CA SER A 2 13.22 11.13 0.83
C SER A 2 12.20 10.76 -0.25
N HIS A 3 12.65 10.19 -1.38
CA HIS A 3 11.81 9.89 -2.54
C HIS A 3 11.35 8.43 -2.53
N PHE A 4 10.69 7.99 -1.45
CA PHE A 4 10.17 6.63 -1.41
C PHE A 4 8.85 6.50 -2.19
N THR A 5 8.61 5.30 -2.74
CA THR A 5 7.41 4.97 -3.51
C THR A 5 6.84 3.65 -3.00
N TYR A 6 5.53 3.60 -2.76
CA TYR A 6 4.87 2.33 -2.42
C TYR A 6 4.47 1.57 -3.67
N TYR A 7 4.45 0.24 -3.60
CA TYR A 7 3.96 -0.61 -4.68
C TYR A 7 3.41 -1.92 -4.12
N LEU A 8 2.58 -2.62 -4.89
CA LEU A 8 2.06 -3.92 -4.51
C LEU A 8 2.95 -5.03 -5.08
N THR A 9 3.36 -5.96 -4.23
CA THR A 9 4.05 -7.19 -4.62
C THR A 9 3.10 -8.37 -4.51
N PHE A 10 3.28 -9.38 -5.36
CA PHE A 10 2.41 -10.55 -5.45
C PHE A 10 3.18 -11.87 -5.27
N ASP A 11 2.54 -12.88 -4.69
CA ASP A 11 3.17 -14.19 -4.41
C ASP A 11 3.39 -15.04 -5.66
N ARG A 12 2.77 -14.62 -6.77
CA ARG A 12 2.88 -15.24 -8.09
C ARG A 12 2.70 -14.18 -9.17
N PRO A 13 3.17 -14.44 -10.41
CA PRO A 13 2.94 -13.54 -11.53
C PRO A 13 1.44 -13.34 -11.79
N VAL A 14 1.01 -12.08 -11.90
CA VAL A 14 -0.35 -11.70 -12.28
C VAL A 14 -0.33 -11.15 -13.70
N PRO A 15 -0.87 -11.88 -14.70
CA PRO A 15 -0.89 -11.44 -16.09
C PRO A 15 -1.58 -10.08 -16.26
N GLY A 16 -1.02 -9.22 -17.09
CA GLY A 16 -1.61 -7.92 -17.41
C GLY A 16 -1.30 -6.79 -16.41
N LEU A 17 -0.55 -7.06 -15.34
CA LEU A 17 0.05 -6.00 -14.54
C LEU A 17 1.36 -5.54 -15.19
N GLY A 18 1.42 -4.24 -15.55
CA GLY A 18 2.64 -3.58 -16.00
C GLY A 18 3.56 -3.25 -14.83
N ALA A 19 4.79 -2.82 -15.14
CA ALA A 19 5.69 -2.19 -14.17
C ALA A 19 5.23 -0.76 -13.87
N ASP A 20 3.99 -0.59 -13.42
CA ASP A 20 3.48 0.73 -13.07
C ASP A 20 3.96 1.07 -11.67
N THR A 21 4.97 1.94 -11.61
CA THR A 21 5.49 2.58 -10.38
C THR A 21 4.49 3.65 -9.91
N GLY A 22 3.25 3.25 -9.65
CA GLY A 22 2.22 4.07 -9.02
C GLY A 22 2.33 3.91 -7.51
N GLY A 23 2.44 5.03 -6.79
CA GLY A 23 2.53 5.02 -5.33
C GLY A 23 3.36 6.15 -4.72
N ARG A 24 3.86 7.09 -5.53
CA ARG A 24 4.60 8.26 -5.05
C ARG A 24 3.68 9.33 -4.45
N SER A 25 2.48 9.48 -5.00
CA SER A 25 1.48 10.36 -4.40
C SER A 25 0.86 9.68 -3.18
N PHE A 26 0.64 8.37 -3.23
CA PHE A 26 0.27 7.56 -2.06
C PHE A 26 1.28 7.71 -0.93
N ALA A 27 2.59 7.57 -1.22
CA ALA A 27 3.66 7.75 -0.22
C ALA A 27 3.61 9.12 0.48
N ARG A 28 3.32 10.19 -0.28
CA ARG A 28 3.24 11.55 0.25
C ARG A 28 2.04 11.79 1.17
N HIS A 29 0.98 11.01 1.00
CA HIS A 29 -0.27 11.13 1.75
C HIS A 29 -0.54 9.92 2.65
N TYR A 30 0.48 9.12 2.95
CA TYR A 30 0.30 7.86 3.67
C TYR A 30 -0.36 8.08 5.03
N VAL A 31 0.10 9.09 5.78
CA VAL A 31 -0.41 9.40 7.13
C VAL A 31 -1.88 9.82 7.08
N GLU A 32 -2.26 10.66 6.12
CA GLU A 32 -3.62 11.13 5.93
C GLU A 32 -4.55 10.00 5.46
N LEU A 33 -4.07 9.14 4.55
CA LEU A 33 -4.81 7.98 4.06
C LEU A 33 -5.02 6.92 5.14
N ASP A 34 -4.01 6.66 5.95
CA ASP A 34 -4.07 5.70 7.06
C ASP A 34 -4.97 6.22 8.19
N GLY A 35 -4.88 7.52 8.51
CA GLY A 35 -5.82 8.20 9.39
C GLY A 35 -7.27 8.12 8.89
N LEU A 36 -7.49 8.34 7.58
CA LEU A 36 -8.80 8.17 6.96
C LEU A 36 -9.29 6.72 7.03
N ALA A 37 -8.42 5.73 6.80
CA ALA A 37 -8.76 4.32 6.91
C ALA A 37 -9.25 3.96 8.32
N ARG A 38 -8.51 4.38 9.35
CA ARG A 38 -8.88 4.19 10.76
C ARG A 38 -10.21 4.87 11.11
N ASN A 39 -10.42 6.10 10.65
CA ASN A 39 -11.67 6.84 10.87
C ASN A 39 -12.89 6.16 10.23
N LEU A 40 -12.68 5.42 9.13
CA LEU A 40 -13.72 4.64 8.46
C LEU A 40 -13.90 3.23 9.06
N GLY A 41 -13.12 2.85 10.08
CA GLY A 41 -13.13 1.52 10.67
C GLY A 41 -12.53 0.44 9.75
N LEU A 42 -11.71 0.83 8.78
CA LEU A 42 -10.97 -0.08 7.90
C LEU A 42 -9.70 -0.58 8.59
N ALA A 43 -9.11 -1.63 8.03
CA ALA A 43 -7.78 -2.06 8.46
C ALA A 43 -6.75 -0.94 8.20
N PRO A 44 -5.84 -0.66 9.16
CA PRO A 44 -4.79 0.33 8.95
C PRO A 44 -3.88 -0.12 7.80
N LEU A 45 -3.36 0.83 7.03
CA LEU A 45 -2.56 0.57 5.83
C LEU A 45 -1.25 -0.13 6.18
N GLU A 46 -0.70 0.13 7.37
CA GLU A 46 0.49 -0.54 7.91
C GLU A 46 0.31 -2.06 8.02
N ARG A 47 -0.94 -2.54 8.18
CA ARG A 47 -1.22 -3.98 8.23
C ARG A 47 -0.82 -4.69 6.95
N PHE A 48 -0.95 -4.02 5.81
CA PHE A 48 -0.60 -4.59 4.51
C PHE A 48 0.88 -4.44 4.18
N PHE A 49 1.63 -3.69 4.99
CA PHE A 49 3.03 -3.44 4.75
C PHE A 49 3.84 -4.68 5.10
N SER A 50 4.71 -5.08 4.18
CA SER A 50 5.72 -6.09 4.45
C SER A 50 6.98 -5.72 3.67
N THR A 51 8.13 -5.86 4.31
CA THR A 51 9.42 -5.68 3.63
C THR A 51 10.10 -7.02 3.54
N ASP A 52 10.73 -7.30 2.41
CA ASP A 52 11.72 -8.38 2.35
C ASP A 52 12.82 -8.04 3.38
N CYS A 53 13.02 -8.89 4.39
CA CYS A 53 13.90 -8.61 5.54
C CYS A 53 15.33 -8.17 5.14
N SER A 54 15.75 -8.42 3.90
CA SER A 54 17.04 -7.99 3.36
C SER A 54 17.20 -6.47 3.16
N VAL A 55 16.12 -5.71 3.04
CA VAL A 55 16.17 -4.26 2.71
C VAL A 55 16.16 -3.37 3.96
N VAL A 56 15.51 -3.79 5.05
CA VAL A 56 15.32 -2.95 6.25
C VAL A 56 16.61 -2.79 7.07
N CYS A 57 17.48 -3.80 7.10
CA CYS A 57 18.67 -3.79 7.96
C CYS A 57 19.77 -2.80 7.55
N GLN A 58 19.69 -2.12 6.40
CA GLN A 58 20.76 -1.20 5.95
C GLN A 58 20.40 0.30 5.95
N THR A 59 19.15 0.70 6.22
CA THR A 59 18.73 2.07 5.88
C THR A 59 18.18 2.90 7.05
N PHE A 60 17.89 2.31 8.22
CA PHE A 60 17.26 3.05 9.32
C PHE A 60 18.22 3.31 10.49
N GLU A 61 19.07 4.32 10.35
CA GLU A 61 19.94 4.85 11.43
C GLU A 61 19.43 6.18 12.06
N GLY A 62 18.17 6.63 11.85
CA GLY A 62 17.84 7.97 12.35
C GLY A 62 16.41 8.45 12.60
N ASP A 63 15.34 7.87 12.06
CA ASP A 63 13.97 8.32 12.38
C ASP A 63 12.99 7.23 11.92
N SER A 64 12.64 6.31 12.82
CA SER A 64 11.83 5.14 12.46
C SER A 64 10.34 5.49 12.62
N LEU A 65 9.62 5.53 11.50
CA LEU A 65 8.15 5.59 11.48
C LEU A 65 7.50 4.25 11.88
N PHE A 66 8.30 3.19 12.03
CA PHE A 66 7.89 1.84 12.38
C PHE A 66 8.64 1.38 13.64
N ALA A 67 7.95 0.73 14.58
CA ALA A 67 8.62 0.15 15.73
C ALA A 67 9.49 -1.04 15.29
N GLU A 68 10.64 -1.25 15.93
CA GLU A 68 11.51 -2.41 15.67
C GLU A 68 10.79 -3.76 15.86
N GLU A 69 9.68 -3.76 16.61
CA GLU A 69 8.82 -4.92 16.86
C GLU A 69 7.85 -5.24 15.70
N ASP A 70 7.62 -4.31 14.77
CA ASP A 70 6.75 -4.51 13.59
C ASP A 70 7.48 -5.21 12.42
N ILE A 71 8.77 -5.46 12.55
CA ILE A 71 9.59 -6.14 11.53
C ILE A 71 9.52 -7.65 11.77
N THR A 72 8.60 -8.34 11.08
CA THR A 72 8.56 -9.81 11.08
C THR A 72 9.47 -10.36 9.99
N ASP A 73 10.30 -11.37 10.29
CA ASP A 73 11.14 -12.08 9.32
C ASP A 73 10.34 -12.79 8.19
N GLU A 74 9.02 -12.89 8.33
CA GLU A 74 8.13 -13.53 7.37
C GLU A 74 7.36 -12.47 6.56
N VAL A 75 7.39 -12.62 5.23
CA VAL A 75 6.55 -11.83 4.33
C VAL A 75 5.08 -12.12 4.64
N CYS A 76 4.35 -11.08 5.05
CA CYS A 76 2.92 -11.17 5.35
C CYS A 76 2.11 -11.08 4.05
N TRP A 77 1.69 -12.24 3.53
CA TRP A 77 0.82 -12.31 2.36
C TRP A 77 -0.65 -12.13 2.73
N HIS A 78 -1.32 -11.17 2.10
CA HIS A 78 -2.72 -10.81 2.34
C HIS A 78 -3.64 -11.24 1.19
N ASP A 79 -4.92 -11.47 1.52
CA ASP A 79 -5.93 -11.76 0.52
C ASP A 79 -6.32 -10.49 -0.25
N PRO A 80 -6.40 -10.50 -1.60
CA PRO A 80 -6.78 -9.33 -2.38
C PRO A 80 -8.10 -8.68 -1.98
N ASP A 81 -9.09 -9.44 -1.48
CA ASP A 81 -10.36 -8.88 -1.03
C ASP A 81 -10.19 -8.01 0.23
N GLU A 82 -9.21 -8.31 1.11
CA GLU A 82 -8.86 -7.43 2.23
C GLU A 82 -8.36 -6.08 1.73
N GLY A 83 -7.43 -6.10 0.76
CA GLY A 83 -6.93 -4.89 0.13
C GLY A 83 -8.01 -4.11 -0.62
N LEU A 84 -8.87 -4.81 -1.38
CA LEU A 84 -9.95 -4.18 -2.13
C LEU A 84 -10.97 -3.49 -1.21
N SER A 85 -11.22 -4.05 -0.04
CA SER A 85 -12.04 -3.41 0.99
C SER A 85 -11.43 -2.09 1.44
N SER A 86 -10.14 -2.08 1.80
CA SER A 86 -9.46 -0.87 2.29
C SER A 86 -9.18 0.15 1.18
N PHE A 87 -8.35 -0.19 0.20
CA PHE A 87 -7.95 0.73 -0.88
C PHE A 87 -9.13 1.14 -1.78
N GLY A 88 -10.09 0.23 -2.00
CA GLY A 88 -11.30 0.53 -2.77
C GLY A 88 -12.24 1.50 -2.06
N THR A 89 -12.37 1.39 -0.74
CA THR A 89 -13.15 2.34 0.05
C THR A 89 -12.47 3.71 0.08
N LEU A 90 -11.16 3.76 0.31
CA LEU A 90 -10.38 5.02 0.27
C LEU A 90 -10.48 5.71 -1.09
N SER A 91 -10.27 4.99 -2.19
CA SER A 91 -10.46 5.49 -3.56
C SER A 91 -11.87 6.08 -3.74
N SER A 92 -12.89 5.36 -3.27
CA SER A 92 -14.28 5.82 -3.38
C SER A 92 -14.53 7.10 -2.59
N VAL A 93 -14.05 7.19 -1.35
CA VAL A 93 -14.21 8.38 -0.50
C VAL A 93 -13.52 9.59 -1.13
N LEU A 94 -12.27 9.46 -1.58
CA LEU A 94 -11.53 10.55 -2.19
C LEU A 94 -12.17 11.01 -3.52
N ARG A 95 -12.76 10.08 -4.29
CA ARG A 95 -13.52 10.42 -5.50
C ARG A 95 -14.75 11.28 -5.19
N TRP A 96 -15.41 11.07 -4.04
CA TRP A 96 -16.54 11.89 -3.59
C TRP A 96 -16.12 13.16 -2.84
N GLN A 97 -14.84 13.30 -2.49
CA GLN A 97 -14.27 14.44 -1.77
C GLN A 97 -13.03 14.99 -2.49
N PRO A 98 -13.17 15.59 -3.68
CA PRO A 98 -12.03 16.06 -4.48
C PRO A 98 -11.22 17.20 -3.83
N GLY A 99 -11.72 17.81 -2.74
CA GLY A 99 -10.99 18.80 -1.95
C GLY A 99 -10.26 18.23 -0.73
N HIS A 100 -10.27 16.91 -0.53
CA HIS A 100 -9.53 16.27 0.57
C HIS A 100 -8.02 16.42 0.33
N GLU A 101 -7.25 16.59 1.40
CA GLU A 101 -5.78 16.77 1.36
C GLU A 101 -5.02 15.59 0.71
N ALA A 102 -5.67 14.44 0.58
CA ALA A 102 -5.12 13.21 0.01
C ALA A 102 -5.70 12.90 -1.38
N ALA A 103 -6.45 13.83 -1.99
CA ALA A 103 -7.08 13.61 -3.30
C ALA A 103 -6.05 13.31 -4.40
N ASP A 104 -4.83 13.84 -4.29
CA ASP A 104 -3.73 13.60 -5.23
C ASP A 104 -3.23 12.13 -5.23
N ALA A 105 -3.56 11.35 -4.19
CA ALA A 105 -3.26 9.92 -4.13
C ALA A 105 -4.30 9.04 -4.85
N LEU A 106 -5.41 9.62 -5.32
CA LEU A 106 -6.48 8.86 -5.99
C LEU A 106 -5.99 8.02 -7.20
N PRO A 107 -5.11 8.53 -8.10
CA PRO A 107 -4.59 7.72 -9.20
C PRO A 107 -3.81 6.49 -8.72
N ASP A 108 -2.99 6.64 -7.67
CA ASP A 108 -2.23 5.53 -7.09
C ASP A 108 -3.15 4.50 -6.42
N LEU A 109 -4.18 4.97 -5.70
CA LEU A 109 -5.20 4.08 -5.13
C LEU A 109 -5.99 3.34 -6.21
N ASP A 110 -6.36 4.01 -7.30
CA ASP A 110 -7.06 3.36 -8.43
C ASP A 110 -6.18 2.31 -9.10
N ASN A 111 -4.86 2.55 -9.21
CA ASN A 111 -3.90 1.57 -9.69
C ASN A 111 -3.79 0.36 -8.74
N PHE A 112 -3.71 0.59 -7.43
CA PHE A 112 -3.72 -0.49 -6.44
C PHE A 112 -5.01 -1.31 -6.50
N VAL A 113 -6.17 -0.66 -6.58
CA VAL A 113 -7.46 -1.33 -6.72
C VAL A 113 -7.53 -2.14 -8.02
N HIS A 114 -7.02 -1.61 -9.13
CA HIS A 114 -6.93 -2.34 -10.38
C HIS A 114 -6.05 -3.59 -10.23
N ALA A 115 -4.87 -3.44 -9.64
CA ALA A 115 -3.93 -4.54 -9.45
C ALA A 115 -4.49 -5.64 -8.55
N LEU A 116 -5.15 -5.27 -7.44
CA LEU A 116 -5.80 -6.22 -6.53
C LEU A 116 -6.97 -6.97 -7.19
N ARG A 117 -7.73 -6.32 -8.08
CA ARG A 117 -8.76 -7.02 -8.86
C ARG A 117 -8.16 -8.09 -9.76
N GLN A 118 -7.03 -7.80 -10.42
CA GLN A 118 -6.32 -8.81 -11.22
C GLN A 118 -5.78 -9.92 -10.33
N ALA A 119 -5.14 -9.58 -9.21
CA ALA A 119 -4.61 -10.56 -8.27
C ALA A 119 -5.69 -11.53 -7.78
N ARG A 120 -6.88 -11.03 -7.44
CA ARG A 120 -8.05 -11.85 -7.07
C ARG A 120 -8.46 -12.81 -8.17
N HIS A 121 -8.49 -12.36 -9.43
CA HIS A 121 -8.84 -13.23 -10.57
C HIS A 121 -7.83 -14.37 -10.78
N HIS A 122 -6.60 -14.19 -10.29
CA HIS A 122 -5.51 -15.14 -10.43
C HIS A 122 -5.14 -15.85 -9.12
N ASP A 123 -5.96 -15.71 -8.06
CA ASP A 123 -5.71 -16.30 -6.74
C ASP A 123 -4.31 -15.93 -6.19
N ALA A 124 -3.82 -14.74 -6.54
CA ALA A 124 -2.53 -14.23 -6.09
C ALA A 124 -2.71 -13.42 -4.81
N ARG A 125 -1.86 -13.68 -3.82
CA ARG A 125 -1.82 -12.88 -2.59
C ARG A 125 -0.88 -11.70 -2.75
N PHE A 126 -1.04 -10.68 -1.93
CA PHE A 126 -0.27 -9.45 -2.05
C PHE A 126 0.31 -8.96 -0.73
N TYR A 127 1.29 -8.07 -0.81
CA TYR A 127 1.65 -7.15 0.27
C TYR A 127 2.03 -5.79 -0.33
N LEU A 128 2.03 -4.77 0.52
CA LEU A 128 2.46 -3.41 0.20
C LEU A 128 3.95 -3.29 0.54
N ALA A 129 4.75 -2.97 -0.46
CA ALA A 129 6.19 -2.76 -0.36
C ALA A 129 6.54 -1.28 -0.54
N VAL A 130 7.76 -0.90 -0.16
CA VAL A 130 8.32 0.43 -0.38
C VAL A 130 9.67 0.33 -1.09
N ASP A 131 9.92 1.22 -2.03
CA ASP A 131 11.19 1.41 -2.73
C ASP A 131 11.77 2.80 -2.39
N PHE A 132 13.10 2.94 -2.30
CA PHE A 132 13.80 4.15 -1.82
C PHE A 132 14.69 4.83 -2.88
#